data_AF-A0A942W1Q2-F1
#
_entry.id   AF-A0A942W1Q2-F1
#
_cell.length_a   1.000
_cell.length_b   1.000
_cell.length_c   1.000
_cell.angle_alpha   90.00
_cell.angle_beta   90.00
_cell.angle_gamma   90.00
#
_symmetry.space_group_name_H-M   'P 1'
#
loop_
_entity.id
_entity.type
_entity.pdbx_description
1 polymer ?
#
loop_
_entity_poly.entity_id
_entity_poly.type
_entity_poly.pdbx_seq_one_letter_code
_entity_poly.pdbx_strand_id
1 'polypeptide(L)'
;MSNFREEYEKKYGPMRAARKPVSPKLHDTLVALCQRNCWLKRHGLAFMDDPCLEEDSPYTFYEYEDIAMLKLFFEHGNWSIRQGVVYQDLFFCNQVNGGDEWWVCRYDPAAGAYFPFESVTMKLVIASGKFKTLLADMQAATVEQCKRLDYAGRSKGHE
;
A
#
# COMPACT_ATOMS: atom_id res chain seq x y z
N MET A 1 10.94 31.53 -13.16
CA MET A 1 11.02 30.19 -12.52
C MET A 1 9.64 29.90 -11.98
N SER A 2 8.91 28.95 -12.57
CA SER A 2 7.66 28.50 -11.96
C SER A 2 7.98 28.05 -10.54
N ASN A 3 7.20 28.47 -9.56
CA ASN A 3 7.44 28.16 -8.16
C ASN A 3 7.13 26.68 -7.97
N PHE A 4 8.13 25.80 -8.16
CA PHE A 4 8.01 24.34 -8.08
C PHE A 4 7.19 23.88 -6.86
N ARG A 5 7.33 24.62 -5.75
CA ARG A 5 6.54 24.42 -4.53
C ARG A 5 5.05 24.63 -4.74
N GLU A 6 4.63 25.70 -5.41
CA GLU A 6 3.21 25.97 -5.70
C GLU A 6 2.62 24.90 -6.62
N GLU A 7 3.35 24.46 -7.65
CA GLU A 7 2.90 23.37 -8.53
C GLU A 7 2.79 22.04 -7.76
N TYR A 8 3.75 21.74 -6.89
CA TYR A 8 3.74 20.56 -6.04
C TYR A 8 2.57 20.58 -5.04
N GLU A 9 2.34 21.70 -4.36
CA GLU A 9 1.21 21.86 -3.45
C GLU A 9 -0.13 21.80 -4.19
N LYS A 10 -0.21 22.40 -5.38
CA LYS A 10 -1.41 22.32 -6.22
C LYS A 10 -1.72 20.88 -6.64
N LYS A 11 -0.68 20.08 -6.94
CA LYS A 11 -0.84 18.69 -7.36
C LYS A 11 -1.13 17.73 -6.20
N TYR A 12 -0.34 17.79 -5.13
CA TYR A 12 -0.37 16.79 -4.05
C TYR A 12 -1.01 17.29 -2.75
N GLY A 13 -1.30 18.58 -2.63
CA GLY A 13 -2.05 19.16 -1.52
C GLY A 13 -3.43 18.51 -1.33
N PRO A 14 -4.23 18.32 -2.40
CA PRO A 14 -5.51 17.62 -2.30
C PRO A 14 -5.37 16.18 -1.77
N MET A 15 -4.35 15.44 -2.25
CA MET A 15 -4.05 14.09 -1.77
C MET A 15 -3.68 14.08 -0.28
N ARG A 16 -2.91 15.07 0.21
CA ARG A 16 -2.60 15.18 1.65
C ARG A 16 -3.81 15.58 2.50
N ALA A 17 -4.71 16.39 1.97
CA ALA A 17 -5.92 16.80 2.66
C ALA A 17 -6.97 15.67 2.71
N ALA A 18 -6.98 14.79 1.71
CA ALA A 18 -7.92 13.68 1.62
C ALA A 18 -7.58 12.48 2.51
N ARG A 19 -6.33 12.37 2.97
CA ARG A 19 -5.88 11.23 3.81
C ARG A 19 -6.52 11.32 5.20
N LYS A 20 -7.06 10.20 5.68
CA LYS A 20 -7.57 10.07 7.04
C LYS A 20 -6.63 9.17 7.84
N PRO A 21 -6.32 9.48 9.11
CA PRO A 21 -5.61 8.53 9.94
C PRO A 21 -6.50 7.29 10.15
N VAL A 22 -5.91 6.10 10.06
CA VAL A 22 -6.63 4.87 10.44
C VAL A 22 -6.95 4.88 11.93
N SER A 23 -8.03 4.20 12.35
CA SER A 23 -8.36 4.09 13.77
C SER A 23 -7.23 3.40 14.56
N PRO A 24 -7.00 3.74 15.85
CA PRO A 24 -5.94 3.12 16.64
C PRO A 24 -6.02 1.59 16.69
N LYS A 25 -7.23 1.03 16.84
CA LYS A 25 -7.46 -0.42 16.83
C LYS A 25 -7.05 -1.06 15.50
N LEU A 26 -7.40 -0.42 14.39
CA LEU A 26 -7.01 -0.90 13.06
C LEU A 26 -5.50 -0.78 12.86
N HIS A 27 -4.89 0.31 13.30
CA HIS A 27 -3.44 0.51 13.26
C HIS A 27 -2.71 -0.65 13.95
N ASP A 28 -3.06 -0.94 15.21
CA ASP A 28 -2.43 -2.04 15.97
C ASP A 28 -2.61 -3.40 15.28
N THR A 29 -3.78 -3.64 14.70
CA THR A 29 -4.07 -4.88 13.95
C THR A 29 -3.17 -5.01 12.72
N LEU A 30 -3.01 -3.91 11.95
CA LEU A 30 -2.16 -3.89 10.76
C LEU A 30 -0.67 -3.95 11.11
N VAL A 31 -0.24 -3.36 12.23
CA VAL A 31 1.12 -3.51 12.75
C VAL A 31 1.38 -4.98 13.09
N ALA A 32 0.48 -5.64 13.82
CA ALA A 32 0.61 -7.05 14.16
C ALA A 32 0.68 -7.94 12.91
N LEU A 33 -0.11 -7.62 11.87
CA LEU A 33 -0.02 -8.27 10.57
C LEU A 33 1.37 -8.07 9.93
N CYS A 34 1.88 -6.82 9.89
CA CYS A 34 3.20 -6.51 9.33
C CYS A 34 4.34 -7.21 10.08
N GLN A 35 4.22 -7.44 11.39
CA GLN A 35 5.24 -8.18 12.15
C GLN A 35 5.42 -9.64 11.69
N ARG A 36 4.46 -10.19 10.95
CA ARG A 36 4.54 -11.55 10.39
C ARG A 36 5.33 -11.59 9.07
N ASN A 37 5.58 -10.45 8.44
CA ASN A 37 6.36 -10.33 7.21
C ASN A 37 7.82 -10.01 7.57
N CYS A 38 8.78 -10.83 7.10
CA CYS A 38 10.20 -10.69 7.43
C CYS A 38 10.83 -9.38 6.96
N TRP A 39 10.28 -8.73 5.93
CA TRP A 39 10.72 -7.43 5.43
C TRP A 39 10.15 -6.28 6.25
N LEU A 40 8.88 -6.39 6.66
CA LEU A 40 8.17 -5.30 7.31
C LEU A 40 8.32 -5.30 8.83
N LYS A 41 8.59 -6.46 9.46
CA LYS A 41 8.66 -6.59 10.93
C LYS A 41 9.74 -5.70 11.55
N ARG A 42 9.62 -5.46 12.86
CA ARG A 42 10.70 -4.83 13.62
C ARG A 42 11.94 -5.71 13.63
N HIS A 43 13.11 -5.10 13.46
CA HIS A 43 14.37 -5.81 13.26
C HIS A 43 14.27 -6.84 12.11
N GLY A 44 13.55 -6.43 11.06
CA GLY A 44 13.34 -7.20 9.83
C GLY A 44 14.56 -7.19 8.92
N LEU A 45 14.47 -7.96 7.83
CA LEU A 45 15.56 -8.10 6.85
C LEU A 45 16.01 -6.75 6.27
N ALA A 46 15.08 -5.82 6.10
CA ALA A 46 15.36 -4.49 5.57
C ALA A 46 16.25 -3.61 6.46
N PHE A 47 16.46 -3.97 7.73
CA PHE A 47 17.17 -3.17 8.73
C PHE A 47 18.38 -3.89 9.34
N MET A 48 18.77 -5.06 8.81
CA MET A 48 19.90 -5.83 9.36
C MET A 48 21.23 -5.09 9.19
N ASP A 49 21.38 -4.32 8.11
CA ASP A 49 22.64 -3.65 7.77
C ASP A 49 22.80 -2.29 8.48
N ASP A 50 21.69 -1.63 8.85
CA ASP A 50 21.69 -0.36 9.60
C ASP A 50 20.39 -0.17 10.42
N PRO A 51 20.43 -0.45 11.74
CA PRO A 51 19.28 -0.28 12.63
C PRO A 51 18.87 1.18 12.88
N CYS A 52 19.76 2.16 12.68
CA CYS A 52 19.43 3.56 12.93
C CYS A 52 18.39 4.08 11.92
N LEU A 53 18.38 3.52 10.70
CA LEU A 53 17.35 3.79 9.69
C LEU A 53 15.98 3.18 10.02
N GLU A 54 15.92 2.24 10.96
CA GLU A 54 14.65 1.63 11.39
C GLU A 54 13.77 2.61 12.16
N GLU A 55 14.38 3.42 13.03
CA GLU A 55 13.67 4.43 13.83
C GLU A 55 13.05 5.53 12.96
N ASP A 56 13.71 5.85 11.84
CA ASP A 56 13.23 6.79 10.83
C ASP A 56 12.08 6.22 9.96
N SER A 57 11.76 4.93 10.12
CA SER A 57 10.75 4.22 9.34
C SER A 57 9.64 3.62 10.23
N PRO A 58 8.83 4.45 10.93
CA PRO A 58 7.73 3.97 11.76
C PRO A 58 6.54 3.52 10.92
N TYR A 59 5.69 2.65 11.49
CA TYR A 59 4.42 2.28 10.87
C TYR A 59 3.48 3.47 10.79
N THR A 60 3.23 3.93 9.56
CA THR A 60 2.35 5.08 9.30
C THR A 60 1.30 4.65 8.29
N PHE A 61 0.05 4.61 8.74
CA PHE A 61 -1.07 4.16 7.92
C PHE A 61 -2.12 5.25 7.76
N TYR A 62 -2.56 5.43 6.52
CA TYR A 62 -3.65 6.33 6.19
C TYR A 62 -4.76 5.58 5.45
N GLU A 63 -5.93 6.17 5.42
CA GLU A 63 -7.08 5.71 4.65
C GLU A 63 -7.42 6.75 3.58
N TYR A 64 -7.75 6.27 2.39
CA TYR A 64 -8.33 7.06 1.33
C TYR A 64 -9.69 6.48 0.93
N GLU A 65 -10.66 7.37 0.73
CA GLU A 65 -11.98 7.00 0.22
C GLU A 65 -12.08 7.20 -1.31
N ASP A 66 -11.33 8.17 -1.84
CA ASP A 66 -11.30 8.49 -3.27
C ASP A 66 -10.15 7.77 -3.98
N ILE A 67 -10.50 6.96 -4.99
CA ILE A 67 -9.55 6.26 -5.85
C ILE A 67 -8.60 7.18 -6.61
N ALA A 68 -9.02 8.41 -6.95
CA ALA A 68 -8.15 9.38 -7.60
C ALA A 68 -7.06 9.89 -6.65
N MET A 69 -7.40 10.13 -5.38
CA MET A 69 -6.45 10.53 -4.36
C MET A 69 -5.50 9.39 -3.98
N LEU A 70 -6.02 8.17 -3.92
CA LEU A 70 -5.19 6.98 -3.75
C LEU A 70 -4.21 6.80 -4.92
N LYS A 71 -4.67 7.02 -6.16
CA LYS A 71 -3.78 6.99 -7.34
C LYS A 71 -2.68 8.05 -7.21
N LEU A 72 -3.03 9.28 -6.82
CA LEU A 72 -2.05 10.35 -6.58
C LEU A 72 -1.04 10.00 -5.48
N PHE A 73 -1.46 9.27 -4.44
CA PHE A 73 -0.57 8.76 -3.40
C PHE A 73 0.50 7.83 -4.01
N PHE A 74 0.10 6.85 -4.83
CA PHE A 74 1.06 5.97 -5.49
C PHE A 74 1.91 6.68 -6.56
N GLU A 75 1.36 7.64 -7.29
CA GLU A 75 2.11 8.46 -8.27
C GLU A 75 3.18 9.33 -7.60
N HIS A 76 2.91 9.84 -6.40
CA HIS A 76 3.84 10.68 -5.64
C HIS A 76 5.15 9.94 -5.32
N GLY A 77 5.04 8.70 -4.84
CA GLY A 77 6.18 7.83 -4.56
C GLY A 77 7.12 8.35 -3.48
N ASN A 78 8.35 7.80 -3.45
CA ASN A 78 9.36 8.12 -2.43
C ASN A 78 8.85 7.89 -0.99
N TRP A 79 8.06 6.83 -0.82
CA TRP A 79 7.51 6.44 0.46
C TRP A 79 8.52 5.61 1.23
N SER A 80 8.60 5.84 2.53
CA SER A 80 9.39 4.99 3.41
C SER A 80 8.77 3.59 3.49
N ILE A 81 9.61 2.61 3.81
CA ILE A 81 9.14 1.28 4.18
C ILE A 81 8.16 1.39 5.37
N ARG A 82 7.17 0.49 5.46
CA ARG A 82 6.10 0.50 6.49
C ARG A 82 5.14 1.68 6.42
N GLN A 83 5.25 2.55 5.42
CA GLN A 83 4.15 3.43 5.05
C GLN A 83 3.11 2.62 4.30
N GLY A 84 1.86 2.77 4.73
CA GLY A 84 0.76 2.00 4.18
C GLY A 84 -0.51 2.80 4.02
N VAL A 85 -1.39 2.24 3.20
CA VAL A 85 -2.67 2.84 2.87
C VAL A 85 -3.77 1.80 2.86
N VAL A 86 -4.91 2.16 3.47
CA VAL A 86 -6.15 1.40 3.42
C VAL A 86 -7.06 2.04 2.36
N TYR A 87 -7.64 1.19 1.51
CA TYR A 87 -8.69 1.56 0.59
C TYR A 87 -9.80 0.51 0.69
N GLN A 88 -10.89 0.88 1.35
CA GLN A 88 -12.00 -0.03 1.67
C GLN A 88 -11.47 -1.28 2.41
N ASP A 89 -11.50 -2.43 1.75
CA ASP A 89 -11.10 -3.75 2.25
C ASP A 89 -9.71 -4.20 1.75
N LEU A 90 -8.96 -3.30 1.12
CA LEU A 90 -7.57 -3.51 0.72
C LEU A 90 -6.63 -2.71 1.63
N PHE A 91 -5.51 -3.32 1.99
CA PHE A 91 -4.41 -2.67 2.68
C PHE A 91 -3.11 -2.87 1.88
N PHE A 92 -2.38 -1.79 1.67
CA PHE A 92 -1.11 -1.76 0.96
C PHE A 92 -0.04 -1.28 1.93
N CYS A 93 1.09 -1.98 2.01
CA CYS A 93 2.22 -1.57 2.85
C CYS A 93 3.50 -1.61 2.02
N ASN A 94 4.24 -0.50 1.95
CA ASN A 94 5.48 -0.46 1.19
C ASN A 94 6.54 -1.34 1.87
N GLN A 95 7.09 -2.30 1.13
CA GLN A 95 8.10 -3.24 1.62
C GLN A 95 9.53 -2.87 1.22
N VAL A 96 9.72 -1.83 0.41
CA VAL A 96 11.03 -1.34 -0.03
C VAL A 96 11.17 0.14 0.29
N ASN A 97 12.15 0.52 1.11
CA ASN A 97 12.36 1.92 1.50
C ASN A 97 12.67 2.81 0.27
N GLY A 98 11.89 3.87 0.07
CA GLY A 98 11.96 4.74 -1.12
C GLY A 98 11.50 4.07 -2.42
N GLY A 99 11.12 2.79 -2.36
CA GLY A 99 10.70 1.98 -3.49
C GLY A 99 9.21 2.15 -3.83
N ASP A 100 8.73 1.23 -4.65
CA ASP A 100 7.35 1.17 -5.12
C ASP A 100 6.84 -0.27 -5.13
N GLU A 101 7.23 -1.06 -4.14
CA GLU A 101 6.79 -2.44 -4.04
C GLU A 101 5.86 -2.60 -2.86
N TRP A 102 4.60 -2.91 -3.14
CA TRP A 102 3.53 -2.83 -2.15
C TRP A 102 3.03 -4.21 -1.78
N TRP A 103 3.20 -4.57 -0.51
CA TRP A 103 2.60 -5.75 0.07
C TRP A 103 1.09 -5.56 0.19
N VAL A 104 0.31 -6.36 -0.55
CA VAL A 104 -1.14 -6.22 -0.66
C VAL A 104 -1.84 -7.25 0.22
N CYS A 105 -2.71 -6.74 1.08
CA CYS A 105 -3.55 -7.51 1.98
C CYS A 105 -5.03 -7.25 1.71
N ARG A 106 -5.84 -8.28 1.90
CA ARG A 106 -7.29 -8.26 1.73
C ARG A 106 -7.96 -8.54 3.07
N TYR A 107 -8.99 -7.78 3.42
CA TYR A 107 -9.82 -8.07 4.58
C TYR A 107 -10.73 -9.26 4.28
N ASP A 108 -10.72 -10.27 5.16
CA ASP A 108 -11.65 -11.39 5.15
C ASP A 108 -12.72 -11.16 6.24
N PRO A 109 -13.97 -10.82 5.87
CA PRO A 109 -15.04 -10.62 6.83
C PRO A 109 -15.40 -11.87 7.64
N ALA A 110 -15.19 -13.07 7.11
CA ALA A 110 -15.49 -14.32 7.80
C ALA A 110 -14.47 -14.62 8.90
N ALA A 111 -13.19 -14.29 8.65
CA ALA A 111 -12.12 -14.40 9.63
C ALA A 111 -11.99 -13.17 10.54
N GLY A 112 -12.61 -12.04 10.17
CA GLY A 112 -12.44 -10.76 10.84
C GLY A 112 -11.00 -10.23 10.80
N ALA A 113 -10.24 -10.58 9.75
CA ALA A 113 -8.80 -10.33 9.69
C ALA A 113 -8.32 -10.06 8.26
N TYR A 114 -7.22 -9.30 8.15
CA TYR A 114 -6.51 -9.15 6.89
C TYR A 114 -5.59 -10.34 6.63
N PHE A 115 -5.49 -10.75 5.38
CA PHE A 115 -4.50 -11.72 4.91
C PHE A 115 -3.70 -11.15 3.73
N PRO A 116 -2.40 -11.43 3.66
CA PRO A 116 -1.60 -11.07 2.50
C PRO A 116 -1.88 -12.02 1.34
N PHE A 117 -1.83 -11.50 0.12
CA PHE A 117 -1.96 -12.35 -1.06
C PHE A 117 -0.98 -12.00 -2.18
N GLU A 118 -0.53 -10.76 -2.29
CA GLU A 118 0.31 -10.34 -3.42
C GLU A 118 1.30 -9.23 -3.07
N SER A 119 2.25 -8.98 -3.98
CA SER A 119 3.06 -7.77 -4.03
C SER A 119 2.90 -7.09 -5.39
N VAL A 120 2.73 -5.77 -5.40
CA VAL A 120 2.43 -5.00 -6.63
C VAL A 120 3.34 -3.79 -6.75
N THR A 121 3.91 -3.60 -7.94
CA THR A 121 4.58 -2.35 -8.34
C THR A 121 3.58 -1.33 -8.91
N MET A 122 3.17 -0.35 -8.11
CA MET A 122 2.02 0.50 -8.44
C MET A 122 2.27 1.50 -9.57
N LYS A 123 3.47 2.07 -9.68
CA LYS A 123 3.85 2.98 -10.77
C LYS A 123 3.78 2.29 -12.12
N LEU A 124 4.18 1.01 -12.22
CA LEU A 124 4.05 0.23 -13.45
C LEU A 124 2.57 0.04 -13.82
N VAL A 125 1.74 -0.34 -12.85
CA VAL A 125 0.30 -0.50 -13.04
C VAL A 125 -0.35 0.82 -13.49
N ILE A 126 0.03 1.94 -12.87
CA ILE A 126 -0.46 3.27 -13.21
C ILE A 126 -0.01 3.69 -14.61
N ALA A 127 1.26 3.48 -14.97
CA ALA A 127 1.79 3.78 -16.29
C ALA A 127 1.10 2.97 -17.39
N SER A 128 0.68 1.74 -17.09
CA SER A 128 -0.10 0.91 -18.01
C SER A 128 -1.59 1.26 -18.10
N GLY A 129 -2.06 2.25 -17.34
CA GLY A 129 -3.48 2.66 -17.29
C GLY A 129 -4.40 1.67 -16.55
N LYS A 130 -3.85 0.64 -15.91
CA LYS A 130 -4.62 -0.46 -15.31
C LYS A 130 -4.97 -0.26 -13.83
N PHE A 131 -4.55 0.84 -13.21
CA PHE A 131 -4.72 1.06 -11.77
C PHE A 131 -6.15 0.86 -11.25
N LYS A 132 -7.12 1.54 -11.86
CA LYS A 132 -8.52 1.44 -11.42
C LYS A 132 -9.09 0.04 -11.63
N THR A 133 -8.76 -0.57 -12.77
CA THR A 133 -9.18 -1.93 -13.12
C THR A 133 -8.61 -2.96 -12.15
N LEU A 134 -7.32 -2.88 -11.83
CA LEU A 134 -6.68 -3.79 -10.87
C LEU A 134 -7.37 -3.76 -9.49
N LEU A 135 -7.61 -2.56 -8.96
CA LEU A 135 -8.30 -2.41 -7.68
C LEU A 135 -9.72 -2.94 -7.75
N ALA A 136 -10.47 -2.63 -8.80
CA ALA A 136 -11.82 -3.16 -9.00
C ALA A 136 -11.81 -4.70 -9.08
N ASP A 137 -10.85 -5.30 -9.77
CA ASP A 137 -10.72 -6.75 -9.89
C ASP A 137 -10.35 -7.41 -8.55
N MET A 138 -9.45 -6.82 -7.78
CA MET A 138 -9.11 -7.28 -6.42
C MET A 138 -10.32 -7.22 -5.46
N GLN A 139 -11.20 -6.23 -5.63
CA GLN A 139 -12.39 -6.06 -4.82
C GLN A 139 -13.54 -6.96 -5.24
N ALA A 140 -13.67 -7.24 -6.54
CA ALA A 140 -14.65 -8.16 -7.08
C ALA A 140 -14.28 -9.63 -6.80
N ALA A 141 -13.00 -9.93 -6.60
CA ALA A 141 -12.52 -11.27 -6.27
C ALA A 141 -12.97 -11.71 -4.87
N THR A 142 -13.32 -12.98 -4.76
CA THR A 142 -13.53 -13.63 -3.46
C THR A 142 -12.20 -13.76 -2.72
N VAL A 143 -12.29 -13.89 -1.39
CA VAL A 143 -11.12 -14.15 -0.52
C VAL A 143 -10.29 -15.34 -1.05
N GLU A 144 -10.94 -16.43 -1.46
CA GLU A 144 -10.26 -17.62 -1.99
C GLU A 144 -9.60 -17.38 -3.36
N GLN A 145 -10.20 -16.56 -4.22
CA GLN A 145 -9.59 -16.14 -5.48
C GLN A 145 -8.34 -15.29 -5.23
N CYS A 146 -8.38 -14.35 -4.27
CA CYS A 146 -7.19 -13.58 -3.88
C CYS A 146 -6.08 -14.50 -3.36
N LYS A 147 -6.39 -15.44 -2.46
CA LYS A 147 -5.41 -16.42 -1.93
C LYS A 147 -4.75 -17.27 -3.03
N ARG A 148 -5.49 -17.57 -4.10
CA ARG A 148 -5.00 -18.35 -5.26
C ARG A 148 -4.43 -17.47 -6.38
N LEU A 149 -4.45 -16.15 -6.24
CA LEU A 149 -4.10 -15.19 -7.28
C LEU A 149 -4.90 -15.38 -8.59
N ASP A 150 -6.13 -15.87 -8.48
CA ASP A 150 -7.00 -16.18 -9.62
C ASP A 150 -8.12 -15.14 -9.76
N TYR A 151 -7.74 -13.94 -10.20
CA TYR A 151 -8.66 -12.83 -10.43
C TYR A 151 -8.27 -12.06 -11.71
N ALA A 152 -9.25 -11.38 -12.33
CA ALA A 152 -9.14 -10.86 -13.71
C ALA A 152 -7.96 -9.88 -13.93
N GLY A 153 -7.66 -9.06 -12.93
CA GLY A 153 -6.63 -8.03 -12.99
C GLY A 153 -5.21 -8.55 -12.84
N ARG A 154 -5.04 -9.81 -12.40
CA ARG A 154 -3.72 -10.42 -12.31
C ARG A 154 -3.15 -10.62 -13.70
N SER A 155 -1.99 -10.02 -13.99
CA SER A 155 -1.25 -10.37 -15.20
C SER A 155 -0.89 -11.86 -15.13
N LYS A 156 -1.55 -12.68 -15.96
CA LYS A 156 -1.10 -14.06 -16.21
C LYS A 156 0.17 -13.98 -17.07
N GLY A 157 1.33 -13.78 -16.45
CA GLY A 157 2.62 -13.79 -17.14
C GLY A 157 3.75 -13.63 -16.11
N HIS A 158 4.82 -14.42 -16.11
CA HIS A 158 5.27 -15.53 -16.95
C HIS A 158 5.94 -16.56 -16.01
N GLU A 159 5.81 -17.86 -16.29
CA GLU A 159 6.85 -18.83 -15.90
C GLU A 159 8.17 -18.48 -16.61
#